data_AF-A0A378WCZ0-F1
#
_entry.id   AF-A0A378WCZ0-F1
#
_cell.length_a   1.000
_cell.length_b   1.000
_cell.length_c   1.000
_cell.angle_alpha   90.00
_cell.angle_beta   90.00
_cell.angle_gamma   90.00
#
_symmetry.space_group_name_H-M   'P 1'
#
loop_
_entity.id
_entity.type
_entity.pdbx_description
1 polymer ?
#
loop_
_entity_poly.entity_id
_entity_poly.type
_entity_poly.pdbx_seq_one_letter_code
_entity_poly.pdbx_strand_id
1 'polypeptide(L)'
;MNEVEFLNAVAREADCGIHLDVNNIYVNAVNHGLLSPEAFLKNVDADRVCYIHIAGHDVETPELLIDTHGAAVLPTVWDLLELAYAKLPTIPPTLLERDFNFPPFAELEAEVAKSPIIKRVPERNAAVQPETSAQYQHRFAQAIRGGEAADGLPQDRLNVYIRLIRNNIHSFIDRCYTETRQYFDSEEWSRLKEGFVRDAHAQTPYFQEIPGEFLQYCQSLPLSDGILALMDFEYTQLLAEVAQIPDIPDIHYSNDSKYTPSPAAFIRQYRYDVTDDLHEAETALLIWRNAEDDVMYQTLDGFDMMLLEIMGSSALSFDTLAQTLVEFMPEDDNWKNILLGKWSGWTEQRIIIPSLSAISENMEGNSPGQNHLST
;
A
#
# COMPACT_ATOMS: atom_id res chain seq x y z
N MET A 1 -22.87 26.46 16.37
CA MET A 1 -22.55 26.44 14.94
C MET A 1 -22.73 25.02 14.47
N ASN A 2 -23.74 24.74 13.67
CA ASN A 2 -23.91 23.43 13.02
C ASN A 2 -23.04 23.35 11.74
N GLU A 3 -23.04 22.19 11.09
CA GLU A 3 -22.18 21.89 9.94
C GLU A 3 -22.32 22.90 8.78
N VAL A 4 -23.54 23.19 8.36
CA VAL A 4 -23.79 24.13 7.25
C VAL A 4 -23.47 25.58 7.62
N GLU A 5 -23.68 25.97 8.89
CA GLU A 5 -23.25 27.29 9.39
C GLU A 5 -21.73 27.42 9.35
N PHE A 6 -21.00 26.36 9.71
CA PHE A 6 -19.54 26.33 9.65
C PHE A 6 -19.03 26.39 8.21
N LEU A 7 -19.55 25.54 7.31
CA LEU A 7 -19.19 25.55 5.89
C LEU A 7 -19.41 26.93 5.26
N ASN A 8 -20.56 27.54 5.50
CA ASN A 8 -20.89 28.87 5.01
C ASN A 8 -19.95 29.95 5.56
N ALA A 9 -19.59 29.89 6.85
CA ALA A 9 -18.66 30.84 7.45
C ALA A 9 -17.27 30.73 6.81
N VAL A 10 -16.75 29.51 6.68
CA VAL A 10 -15.45 29.24 6.04
C VAL A 10 -15.44 29.73 4.59
N ALA A 11 -16.46 29.38 3.79
CA ALA A 11 -16.52 29.77 2.39
C ALA A 11 -16.57 31.30 2.19
N ARG A 12 -17.24 32.03 3.10
CA ARG A 12 -17.31 33.49 3.07
C ARG A 12 -16.02 34.15 3.54
N GLU A 13 -15.44 33.68 4.63
CA GLU A 13 -14.21 34.26 5.19
C GLU A 13 -12.99 34.03 4.29
N ALA A 14 -12.91 32.87 3.64
CA ALA A 14 -11.84 32.52 2.70
C ALA A 14 -12.11 32.99 1.25
N ASP A 15 -13.31 33.53 0.98
CA ASP A 15 -13.82 33.86 -0.35
C ASP A 15 -13.61 32.75 -1.39
N CYS A 16 -14.07 31.55 -1.08
CA CYS A 16 -13.98 30.39 -1.97
C CYS A 16 -15.36 29.83 -2.35
N GLY A 17 -15.37 28.95 -3.36
CA GLY A 17 -16.56 28.18 -3.73
C GLY A 17 -16.76 26.97 -2.82
N ILE A 18 -17.97 26.41 -2.88
CA ILE A 18 -18.37 25.20 -2.16
C ILE A 18 -18.41 24.05 -3.17
N HIS A 19 -17.61 23.03 -2.89
CA HIS A 19 -17.77 21.71 -3.48
C HIS A 19 -18.69 20.90 -2.57
N LEU A 20 -19.89 20.59 -3.06
CA LEU A 20 -20.95 19.98 -2.27
C LEU A 20 -21.03 18.48 -2.55
N ASP A 21 -20.81 17.67 -1.54
CA ASP A 21 -21.00 16.22 -1.64
C ASP A 21 -22.34 15.83 -1.00
N VAL A 22 -23.26 15.30 -1.82
CA VAL A 22 -24.60 14.90 -1.38
C VAL A 22 -24.56 13.66 -0.49
N ASN A 23 -23.61 12.75 -0.72
CA ASN A 23 -23.45 11.55 0.07
C ASN A 23 -23.03 11.89 1.50
N ASN A 24 -22.05 12.76 1.64
CA ASN A 24 -21.56 13.23 2.93
C ASN A 24 -22.65 13.91 3.78
N ILE A 25 -23.50 14.73 3.16
CA ILE A 25 -24.66 15.34 3.86
C ILE A 25 -25.60 14.26 4.41
N TYR A 26 -25.86 13.20 3.64
CA TYR A 26 -26.73 12.10 4.07
C TYR A 26 -26.11 11.27 5.18
N VAL A 27 -24.85 10.86 5.02
CA VAL A 27 -24.09 10.07 6.01
C VAL A 27 -24.01 10.80 7.34
N ASN A 28 -23.65 12.10 7.32
CA ASN A 28 -23.58 12.91 8.54
C ASN A 28 -24.93 13.04 9.24
N ALA A 29 -26.02 13.18 8.48
CA ALA A 29 -27.36 13.27 9.05
C ALA A 29 -27.77 11.97 9.75
N VAL A 30 -27.50 10.80 9.16
CA VAL A 30 -27.82 9.49 9.75
C VAL A 30 -26.97 9.24 11.00
N ASN A 31 -25.66 9.44 10.89
CA ASN A 31 -24.72 9.10 11.97
C ASN A 31 -24.86 9.99 13.20
N HIS A 32 -25.22 11.27 13.01
CA HIS A 32 -25.19 12.24 14.09
C HIS A 32 -26.58 12.75 14.49
N GLY A 33 -27.57 12.71 13.60
CA GLY A 33 -28.93 13.20 13.86
C GLY A 33 -29.01 14.70 14.20
N LEU A 34 -27.94 15.46 13.97
CA LEU A 34 -27.84 16.88 14.38
C LEU A 34 -28.48 17.84 13.37
N LEU A 35 -28.47 17.49 12.09
CA LEU A 35 -29.00 18.30 11.01
C LEU A 35 -29.54 17.38 9.91
N SER A 36 -30.78 17.60 9.47
CA SER A 36 -31.34 16.81 8.36
C SER A 36 -30.74 17.27 7.02
N PRO A 37 -30.65 16.39 6.01
CA PRO A 37 -30.10 16.76 4.71
C PRO A 37 -30.89 17.90 4.04
N GLU A 38 -32.21 17.91 4.18
CA GLU A 38 -33.07 18.97 3.62
C GLU A 38 -32.83 20.31 4.32
N ALA A 39 -32.57 20.28 5.62
CA ALA A 39 -32.21 21.47 6.39
C ALA A 39 -30.82 21.97 6.00
N PHE A 40 -29.85 21.08 5.76
CA PHE A 40 -28.54 21.44 5.21
C PHE A 40 -28.71 22.14 3.86
N LEU A 41 -29.36 21.49 2.89
CA LEU A 41 -29.54 22.01 1.54
C LEU A 41 -30.36 23.31 1.49
N LYS A 42 -31.24 23.54 2.47
CA LYS A 42 -31.98 24.81 2.59
C LYS A 42 -31.08 25.97 3.02
N ASN A 43 -30.04 25.70 3.80
CA ASN A 43 -29.23 26.73 4.46
C ASN A 43 -27.84 26.91 3.84
N VAL A 44 -27.39 26.02 2.96
CA VAL A 44 -26.11 26.17 2.25
C VAL A 44 -26.13 27.42 1.36
N ASP A 45 -25.00 28.11 1.29
CA ASP A 45 -24.81 29.28 0.44
C ASP A 45 -24.80 28.88 -1.05
N ALA A 46 -26.00 28.81 -1.63
CA ALA A 46 -26.25 28.25 -2.96
C ALA A 46 -25.48 28.98 -4.08
N ASP A 47 -25.22 30.28 -3.91
CA ASP A 47 -24.46 31.08 -4.89
C ASP A 47 -22.98 30.69 -4.94
N ARG A 48 -22.46 30.03 -3.89
CA ARG A 48 -21.08 29.56 -3.82
C ARG A 48 -20.92 28.11 -4.27
N VAL A 49 -22.00 27.34 -4.41
CA VAL A 49 -21.91 25.94 -4.85
C VAL A 49 -21.51 25.87 -6.31
N CYS A 50 -20.29 25.39 -6.57
CA CYS A 50 -19.68 25.39 -7.89
C CYS A 50 -19.41 23.98 -8.47
N TYR A 51 -19.52 22.95 -7.65
CA TYR A 51 -19.33 21.56 -8.05
C TYR A 51 -20.09 20.63 -7.11
N ILE A 52 -20.57 19.48 -7.61
CA ILE A 52 -21.29 18.49 -6.80
C ILE A 52 -20.70 17.10 -6.98
N HIS A 53 -20.55 16.37 -5.88
CA HIS A 53 -20.32 14.94 -5.88
C HIS A 53 -21.57 14.16 -5.45
N ILE A 54 -21.72 12.98 -6.02
CA ILE A 54 -22.66 11.96 -5.58
C ILE A 54 -21.97 10.61 -5.53
N ALA A 55 -22.15 9.88 -4.44
CA ALA A 55 -21.52 8.59 -4.21
C ALA A 55 -22.49 7.63 -3.49
N GLY A 56 -22.12 6.35 -3.43
CA GLY A 56 -22.71 5.39 -2.51
C GLY A 56 -21.86 5.23 -1.25
N HIS A 57 -22.41 4.58 -0.24
CA HIS A 57 -21.77 4.34 1.04
C HIS A 57 -22.07 2.92 1.53
N ASP A 58 -21.30 2.46 2.50
CA ASP A 58 -21.56 1.19 3.18
C ASP A 58 -22.46 1.38 4.40
N VAL A 59 -23.26 0.36 4.68
CA VAL A 59 -24.20 0.32 5.81
C VAL A 59 -23.69 -0.71 6.81
N GLU A 60 -23.11 -0.26 7.92
CA GLU A 60 -22.72 -1.14 9.02
C GLU A 60 -23.95 -1.49 9.87
N THR A 61 -24.73 -0.47 10.24
CA THR A 61 -26.07 -0.59 10.84
C THR A 61 -27.00 0.49 10.29
N PRO A 62 -28.32 0.41 10.51
CA PRO A 62 -29.25 1.46 10.07
C PRO A 62 -28.94 2.87 10.62
N GLU A 63 -28.22 2.96 11.73
CA GLU A 63 -27.79 4.21 12.39
C GLU A 63 -26.30 4.53 12.17
N LEU A 64 -25.56 3.71 11.44
CA LEU A 64 -24.13 3.88 11.20
C LEU A 64 -23.76 3.57 9.74
N LEU A 65 -23.48 4.63 9.00
CA LEU A 65 -23.06 4.61 7.61
C LEU A 65 -21.58 4.98 7.49
N ILE A 66 -20.88 4.34 6.56
CA ILE A 66 -19.46 4.60 6.30
C ILE A 66 -19.32 5.20 4.91
N ASP A 67 -18.73 6.40 4.85
CA ASP A 67 -18.50 7.16 3.62
C ASP A 67 -17.36 6.56 2.77
N THR A 68 -17.57 5.34 2.27
CA THR A 68 -16.54 4.61 1.54
C THR A 68 -16.42 4.99 0.07
N HIS A 69 -17.47 5.58 -0.52
CA HIS A 69 -17.54 5.83 -1.96
C HIS A 69 -17.28 4.57 -2.80
N GLY A 70 -17.46 3.37 -2.22
CA GLY A 70 -17.20 2.08 -2.87
C GLY A 70 -18.46 1.44 -3.46
N ALA A 71 -19.64 1.95 -3.11
CA ALA A 71 -20.93 1.33 -3.42
C ALA A 71 -21.73 2.11 -4.47
N ALA A 72 -22.74 1.45 -5.06
CA ALA A 72 -23.72 2.11 -5.92
C ALA A 72 -24.51 3.15 -5.14
N VAL A 73 -24.86 4.26 -5.79
CA VAL A 73 -25.60 5.36 -5.19
C VAL A 73 -27.01 4.90 -4.85
N LEU A 74 -27.39 5.03 -3.58
CA LEU A 74 -28.70 4.65 -3.09
C LEU A 74 -29.79 5.63 -3.58
N PRO A 75 -31.04 5.16 -3.78
CA PRO A 75 -32.16 6.02 -4.21
C PRO A 75 -32.34 7.27 -3.35
N THR A 76 -32.16 7.18 -2.04
CA THR A 76 -32.27 8.31 -1.11
C THR A 76 -31.27 9.42 -1.40
N VAL A 77 -30.05 9.08 -1.83
CA VAL A 77 -29.01 10.05 -2.19
C VAL A 77 -29.32 10.68 -3.56
N TRP A 78 -29.90 9.92 -4.50
CA TRP A 78 -30.44 10.46 -5.75
C TRP A 78 -31.53 11.50 -5.51
N ASP A 79 -32.49 11.21 -4.62
CA ASP A 79 -33.57 12.13 -4.26
C ASP A 79 -33.01 13.45 -3.66
N LEU A 80 -31.94 13.36 -2.86
CA LEU A 80 -31.27 14.53 -2.30
C LEU A 80 -30.53 15.35 -3.34
N LEU A 81 -29.94 14.72 -4.36
CA LEU A 81 -29.33 15.42 -5.48
C LEU A 81 -30.39 16.20 -6.27
N GLU A 82 -31.55 15.61 -6.53
CA GLU A 82 -32.67 16.33 -7.17
C GLU A 82 -33.14 17.53 -6.33
N LEU A 83 -33.22 17.35 -5.00
CA LEU A 83 -33.55 18.44 -4.09
C LEU A 83 -32.49 19.55 -4.10
N ALA A 84 -31.21 19.20 -4.18
CA ALA A 84 -30.12 20.17 -4.31
C ALA A 84 -30.27 20.97 -5.61
N TYR A 85 -30.44 20.30 -6.76
CA TYR A 85 -30.64 20.97 -8.05
C TYR A 85 -31.84 21.91 -8.07
N ALA A 86 -32.94 21.57 -7.40
CA ALA A 86 -34.11 22.42 -7.30
C ALA A 86 -33.86 23.72 -6.50
N LYS A 87 -32.82 23.76 -5.67
CA LYS A 87 -32.48 24.91 -4.80
C LYS A 87 -31.35 25.77 -5.33
N LEU A 88 -30.48 25.21 -6.17
CA LEU A 88 -29.32 25.93 -6.69
C LEU A 88 -29.72 26.92 -7.80
N PRO A 89 -29.09 28.11 -7.87
CA PRO A 89 -29.39 29.12 -8.89
C PRO A 89 -29.01 28.64 -10.30
N THR A 90 -28.00 27.78 -10.39
CA THR A 90 -27.59 27.08 -11.61
C THR A 90 -27.23 25.66 -11.26
N ILE A 91 -27.32 24.75 -12.24
CA ILE A 91 -26.91 23.36 -12.07
C ILE A 91 -25.39 23.30 -12.30
N PRO A 92 -24.57 23.08 -11.27
CA PRO A 92 -23.12 22.96 -11.42
C PRO A 92 -22.77 21.63 -12.10
N PRO A 93 -21.51 21.45 -12.55
CA PRO A 93 -21.04 20.14 -12.95
C PRO A 93 -21.15 19.16 -11.77
N THR A 94 -21.58 17.94 -12.06
CA THR A 94 -21.81 16.89 -11.05
C THR A 94 -21.08 15.62 -11.44
N LEU A 95 -20.37 15.03 -10.49
CA LEU A 95 -19.57 13.83 -10.70
C LEU A 95 -20.10 12.69 -9.83
N LEU A 96 -20.25 11.52 -10.46
CA LEU A 96 -20.40 10.24 -9.76
C LEU A 96 -19.03 9.84 -9.23
N GLU A 97 -18.87 9.83 -7.91
CA GLU A 97 -17.62 9.46 -7.24
C GLU A 97 -17.61 7.96 -6.92
N ARG A 98 -16.48 7.31 -7.23
CA ARG A 98 -16.23 5.89 -6.97
C ARG A 98 -14.74 5.73 -6.69
N ASP A 99 -14.38 5.45 -5.44
CA ASP A 99 -12.98 5.44 -5.02
C ASP A 99 -12.36 4.03 -5.09
N PHE A 100 -13.17 3.00 -4.90
CA PHE A 100 -12.76 1.59 -5.02
C PHE A 100 -13.97 0.70 -5.35
N ASN A 101 -13.75 -0.63 -5.47
CA ASN A 101 -14.79 -1.59 -5.91
C ASN A 101 -15.45 -1.21 -7.23
N PHE A 102 -14.64 -0.78 -8.21
CA PHE A 102 -15.11 -0.34 -9.51
C PHE A 102 -15.91 -1.43 -10.24
N PRO A 103 -17.21 -1.22 -10.53
CA PRO A 103 -17.96 -2.13 -11.37
C PRO A 103 -17.52 -1.98 -12.83
N PRO A 104 -17.96 -2.87 -13.73
CA PRO A 104 -17.76 -2.68 -15.16
C PRO A 104 -18.20 -1.29 -15.62
N PHE A 105 -17.44 -0.68 -16.54
CA PHE A 105 -17.69 0.69 -16.99
C PHE A 105 -19.14 0.94 -17.47
N ALA A 106 -19.75 -0.06 -18.12
CA ALA A 106 -21.14 0.03 -18.58
C ALA A 106 -22.15 0.22 -17.44
N GLU A 107 -21.86 -0.29 -16.24
CA GLU A 107 -22.69 -0.09 -15.05
C GLU A 107 -22.55 1.33 -14.50
N LEU A 108 -21.33 1.89 -14.49
CA LEU A 108 -21.11 3.30 -14.16
C LEU A 108 -21.81 4.23 -15.15
N GLU A 109 -21.76 3.92 -16.46
CA GLU A 109 -22.50 4.68 -17.47
C GLU A 109 -24.01 4.62 -17.24
N ALA A 110 -24.55 3.44 -16.92
CA ALA A 110 -25.96 3.28 -16.61
C ALA A 110 -26.35 4.02 -15.33
N GLU A 111 -25.47 4.07 -14.33
CA GLU A 111 -25.67 4.79 -13.08
C GLU A 111 -25.67 6.31 -13.29
N VAL A 112 -24.70 6.84 -14.03
CA VAL A 112 -24.69 8.25 -14.47
C VAL A 112 -25.96 8.60 -15.25
N ALA A 113 -26.44 7.68 -16.10
CA ALA A 113 -27.65 7.88 -16.89
C ALA A 113 -28.96 7.92 -16.08
N LYS A 114 -28.95 7.54 -14.78
CA LYS A 114 -30.13 7.62 -13.91
C LYS A 114 -30.60 9.06 -13.70
N SER A 115 -29.69 10.03 -13.70
CA SER A 115 -30.04 11.44 -13.60
C SER A 115 -29.99 12.10 -14.97
N PRO A 116 -31.13 12.56 -15.53
CA PRO A 116 -31.14 13.26 -16.82
C PRO A 116 -30.41 14.62 -16.76
N ILE A 117 -30.10 15.08 -15.54
CA ILE A 117 -29.40 16.34 -15.27
C ILE A 117 -27.89 16.15 -15.28
N ILE A 118 -27.38 14.95 -14.93
CA ILE A 118 -25.97 14.62 -15.15
C ILE A 118 -25.79 14.44 -16.67
N LYS A 119 -25.66 15.57 -17.35
CA LYS A 119 -25.42 15.61 -18.78
C LYS A 119 -24.05 15.00 -19.03
N ARG A 120 -23.97 14.09 -20.00
CA ARG A 120 -22.71 13.87 -20.70
C ARG A 120 -22.18 15.23 -21.09
N VAL A 121 -20.96 15.56 -20.67
CA VAL A 121 -20.26 16.76 -21.13
C VAL A 121 -20.41 16.75 -22.66
N PRO A 122 -21.01 17.78 -23.28
CA PRO A 122 -21.14 17.80 -24.72
C PRO A 122 -19.76 17.56 -25.31
N GLU A 123 -19.64 16.61 -26.25
CA GLU A 123 -18.42 16.45 -27.04
C GLU A 123 -18.01 17.84 -27.51
N ARG A 124 -16.91 18.36 -26.97
CA ARG A 124 -16.39 19.66 -27.38
C ARG A 124 -16.21 19.59 -28.88
N ASN A 125 -16.88 20.50 -29.60
CA ASN A 125 -16.80 20.66 -31.05
C ASN A 125 -15.37 20.39 -31.55
N ALA A 126 -15.28 19.40 -32.44
CA ALA A 126 -14.10 18.99 -33.16
C ALA A 126 -13.56 20.15 -34.02
N ALA A 127 -12.63 20.93 -33.46
CA ALA A 127 -11.85 21.90 -34.21
C ALA A 127 -10.43 22.09 -33.66
N VAL A 128 -9.85 21.06 -33.05
CA VAL A 128 -8.42 20.72 -32.94
C VAL A 128 -8.48 19.22 -32.62
N GLN A 129 -7.70 18.34 -33.27
CA GLN A 129 -7.68 16.95 -32.81
C GLN A 129 -7.28 16.93 -31.34
N PRO A 130 -8.17 16.55 -30.40
CA PRO A 130 -7.82 16.60 -29.00
C PRO A 130 -6.89 15.43 -28.73
N GLU A 131 -5.80 15.71 -28.03
CA GLU A 131 -5.00 14.67 -27.40
C GLU A 131 -5.91 13.70 -26.64
N THR A 132 -5.69 12.40 -26.78
CA THR A 132 -6.40 11.39 -25.99
C THR A 132 -6.09 11.58 -24.51
N SER A 133 -6.94 11.06 -23.61
CA SER A 133 -6.67 11.10 -22.17
C SER A 133 -5.29 10.53 -21.82
N ALA A 134 -4.88 9.44 -22.48
CA ALA A 134 -3.56 8.85 -22.32
C ALA A 134 -2.43 9.79 -22.81
N GLN A 135 -2.63 10.50 -23.92
CA GLN A 135 -1.67 11.49 -24.41
C GLN A 135 -1.55 12.69 -23.47
N TYR A 136 -2.67 13.19 -22.94
CA TYR A 136 -2.68 14.24 -21.91
C TYR A 136 -1.96 13.80 -20.64
N GLN A 137 -2.28 12.61 -20.11
CA GLN A 137 -1.65 12.07 -18.90
C GLN A 137 -0.15 11.89 -19.09
N HIS A 138 0.28 11.38 -20.26
CA HIS A 138 1.69 11.22 -20.58
C HIS A 138 2.41 12.58 -20.63
N ARG A 139 1.82 13.57 -21.33
CA ARG A 139 2.36 14.93 -21.42
C ARG A 139 2.40 15.64 -20.07
N PHE A 140 1.37 15.47 -19.25
CA PHE A 140 1.28 16.01 -17.89
C PHE A 140 2.33 15.39 -16.97
N ALA A 141 2.50 14.06 -17.01
CA ALA A 141 3.52 13.36 -16.25
C ALA A 141 4.94 13.77 -16.69
N GLN A 142 5.19 13.90 -18.00
CA GLN A 142 6.46 14.42 -18.53
C GLN A 142 6.75 15.84 -18.04
N ALA A 143 5.75 16.71 -18.05
CA ALA A 143 5.90 18.09 -17.57
C ALA A 143 6.20 18.14 -16.05
N ILE A 144 5.57 17.27 -15.25
CA ILE A 144 5.87 17.14 -13.81
C ILE A 144 7.32 16.67 -13.61
N ARG A 145 7.79 15.69 -14.38
CA ARG A 145 9.15 15.17 -14.28
C ARG A 145 10.19 16.21 -14.69
N GLY A 146 9.96 16.87 -15.83
CA GLY A 146 10.86 17.89 -16.38
C GLY A 146 10.88 19.18 -15.58
N GLY A 147 9.83 19.49 -14.82
CA GLY A 147 9.72 20.75 -14.07
C GLY A 147 9.34 21.96 -14.92
N GLU A 148 9.09 21.77 -16.22
CA GLU A 148 8.77 22.82 -17.18
C GLU A 148 7.35 22.64 -17.74
N ALA A 149 6.64 23.74 -17.99
CA ALA A 149 5.33 23.70 -18.63
C ALA A 149 5.41 23.11 -20.04
N ALA A 150 4.57 22.10 -20.29
CA ALA A 150 4.21 21.71 -21.65
C ALA A 150 3.05 22.60 -22.16
N ASP A 151 2.96 22.77 -23.48
CA ASP A 151 1.93 23.59 -24.14
C ASP A 151 0.52 23.36 -23.56
N GLY A 152 -0.14 24.43 -23.11
CA GLY A 152 -1.50 24.38 -22.59
C GLY A 152 -1.67 23.94 -21.12
N LEU A 153 -0.58 23.68 -20.38
CA LEU A 153 -0.65 23.47 -18.93
C LEU A 153 -0.24 24.73 -18.15
N PRO A 154 -1.10 25.31 -17.30
CA PRO A 154 -0.73 26.45 -16.47
C PRO A 154 0.38 26.06 -15.47
N GLN A 155 1.53 26.75 -15.53
CA GLN A 155 2.70 26.48 -14.67
C GLN A 155 2.32 26.51 -13.17
N ASP A 156 1.47 27.44 -12.74
CA ASP A 156 1.07 27.57 -11.34
C ASP A 156 0.39 26.30 -10.79
N ARG A 157 -0.43 25.64 -11.61
CA ARG A 157 -1.07 24.37 -11.23
C ARG A 157 -0.05 23.24 -11.24
N LEU A 158 0.81 23.21 -12.25
CA LEU A 158 1.86 22.20 -12.43
C LEU A 158 2.84 22.20 -11.25
N ASN A 159 3.20 23.39 -10.74
CA ASN A 159 4.07 23.56 -9.58
C ASN A 159 3.53 22.88 -8.31
N VAL A 160 2.20 22.84 -8.13
CA VAL A 160 1.58 22.14 -6.99
C VAL A 160 1.81 20.64 -7.08
N TYR A 161 1.56 20.05 -8.26
CA TYR A 161 1.77 18.62 -8.48
C TYR A 161 3.25 18.23 -8.44
N ILE A 162 4.14 19.04 -9.04
CA ILE A 162 5.59 18.88 -8.93
C ILE A 162 6.01 18.82 -7.48
N ARG A 163 5.62 19.82 -6.69
CA ARG A 163 6.00 19.91 -5.28
C ARG A 163 5.46 18.73 -4.49
N LEU A 164 4.21 18.33 -4.71
CA LEU A 164 3.60 17.22 -3.99
C LEU A 164 4.32 15.90 -4.29
N ILE A 165 4.52 15.58 -5.57
CA ILE A 165 5.12 14.32 -5.99
C ILE A 165 6.59 14.25 -5.57
N ARG A 166 7.36 15.33 -5.78
CA ARG A 166 8.76 15.39 -5.35
C ARG A 166 8.89 15.27 -3.84
N ASN A 167 8.07 16.00 -3.08
CA ASN A 167 8.10 15.91 -1.62
C ASN A 167 7.79 14.48 -1.14
N ASN A 168 6.81 13.81 -1.74
CA ASN A 168 6.46 12.45 -1.36
C ASN A 168 7.58 11.47 -1.71
N ILE A 169 8.08 11.49 -2.95
CA ILE A 169 9.17 10.61 -3.41
C ILE A 169 10.42 10.84 -2.56
N HIS A 170 10.83 12.10 -2.37
CA HIS A 170 12.01 12.44 -1.58
C HIS A 170 11.84 12.00 -0.13
N SER A 171 10.66 12.18 0.46
CA SER A 171 10.36 11.72 1.82
C SER A 171 10.42 10.21 1.95
N PHE A 172 9.95 9.43 0.98
CA PHE A 172 10.08 7.97 1.00
C PHE A 172 11.54 7.53 0.90
N ILE A 173 12.30 8.11 -0.02
CA ILE A 173 13.73 7.83 -0.18
C ILE A 173 14.48 8.18 1.11
N ASP A 174 14.26 9.37 1.68
CA ASP A 174 14.96 9.84 2.88
C ASP A 174 14.62 9.01 4.13
N ARG A 175 13.43 8.39 4.18
CA ARG A 175 13.02 7.51 5.28
C ARG A 175 13.55 6.09 5.14
N CYS A 176 13.75 5.61 3.90
CA CYS A 176 14.28 4.28 3.65
C CYS A 176 15.81 4.24 3.73
N TYR A 177 16.49 5.27 3.24
CA TYR A 177 17.94 5.30 3.04
C TYR A 177 18.61 6.26 4.03
N THR A 178 18.48 5.98 5.33
CA THR A 178 18.97 6.86 6.39
C THR A 178 20.48 6.79 6.58
N GLU A 179 21.07 5.61 6.44
CA GLU A 179 22.51 5.39 6.55
C GLU A 179 23.21 5.74 5.24
N THR A 180 22.68 5.27 4.10
CA THR A 180 23.23 5.61 2.76
C THR A 180 23.36 7.13 2.59
N ARG A 181 22.36 7.90 3.03
CA ARG A 181 22.35 9.36 2.92
C ARG A 181 23.56 10.01 3.60
N GLN A 182 24.13 9.42 4.64
CA GLN A 182 25.26 10.00 5.38
C GLN A 182 26.57 10.01 4.57
N TYR A 183 26.65 9.17 3.52
CA TYR A 183 27.80 9.10 2.62
C TYR A 183 27.76 10.12 1.48
N PHE A 184 26.70 10.93 1.39
CA PHE A 184 26.55 11.97 0.39
C PHE A 184 26.48 13.34 1.06
N ASP A 185 27.03 14.36 0.40
CA ASP A 185 26.69 15.72 0.79
C ASP A 185 25.22 16.03 0.45
N SER A 186 24.68 17.12 1.03
CA SER A 186 23.27 17.47 0.86
C SER A 186 22.91 17.82 -0.59
N GLU A 187 23.86 18.32 -1.37
CA GLU A 187 23.67 18.69 -2.77
C GLU A 187 23.72 17.45 -3.67
N GLU A 188 24.68 16.55 -3.45
CA GLU A 188 24.82 15.25 -4.11
C GLU A 188 23.58 14.38 -3.90
N TRP A 189 23.13 14.24 -2.66
CA TRP A 189 21.92 13.48 -2.35
C TRP A 189 20.68 14.08 -3.01
N SER A 190 20.57 15.42 -3.02
CA SER A 190 19.48 16.09 -3.71
C SER A 190 19.55 15.88 -5.23
N ARG A 191 20.75 15.94 -5.82
CA ARG A 191 20.96 15.68 -7.26
C ARG A 191 20.59 14.25 -7.63
N LEU A 192 20.90 13.26 -6.78
CA LEU A 192 20.54 11.86 -7.00
C LEU A 192 19.01 11.67 -7.05
N LYS A 193 18.30 12.22 -6.06
CA LYS A 193 16.82 12.16 -5.99
C LYS A 193 16.15 12.89 -7.14
N GLU A 194 16.67 14.05 -7.52
CA GLU A 194 16.17 14.82 -8.66
C GLU A 194 16.41 14.08 -9.99
N GLY A 195 17.58 13.46 -10.14
CA GLY A 195 17.88 12.56 -11.26
C GLY A 195 16.88 11.41 -11.34
N PHE A 196 16.58 10.75 -10.21
CA PHE A 196 15.59 9.70 -10.16
C PHE A 196 14.20 10.16 -10.61
N VAL A 197 13.69 11.28 -10.08
CA VAL A 197 12.37 11.79 -10.47
C VAL A 197 12.29 12.12 -11.97
N ARG A 198 13.38 12.64 -12.54
CA ARG A 198 13.46 13.00 -13.94
C ARG A 198 13.58 11.77 -14.86
N ASP A 199 14.51 10.88 -14.54
CA ASP A 199 15.02 9.87 -15.47
C ASP A 199 14.42 8.48 -15.22
N ALA A 200 14.04 8.15 -13.99
CA ALA A 200 13.55 6.80 -13.67
C ALA A 200 12.14 6.57 -14.19
N HIS A 201 11.94 5.46 -14.90
CA HIS A 201 10.62 5.04 -15.34
C HIS A 201 10.00 4.13 -14.28
N ALA A 202 9.25 4.71 -13.34
CA ALA A 202 8.44 3.93 -12.39
C ALA A 202 7.61 2.89 -13.15
N GLN A 203 7.84 1.61 -12.85
CA GLN A 203 7.13 0.47 -13.45
C GLN A 203 5.83 0.16 -12.69
N THR A 204 5.59 0.88 -11.59
CA THR A 204 4.56 0.60 -10.61
C THR A 204 3.81 1.86 -10.18
N PRO A 205 2.48 1.79 -9.98
CA PRO A 205 1.71 2.87 -9.39
C PRO A 205 1.81 2.91 -7.84
N TYR A 206 2.44 1.92 -7.20
CA TYR A 206 2.44 1.79 -5.75
C TYR A 206 3.59 2.56 -5.09
N PHE A 207 3.26 3.52 -4.22
CA PHE A 207 4.26 4.35 -3.51
C PHE A 207 5.25 3.53 -2.66
N GLN A 208 4.81 2.40 -2.11
CA GLN A 208 5.66 1.52 -1.29
C GLN A 208 6.81 0.88 -2.08
N GLU A 209 6.75 0.87 -3.41
CA GLU A 209 7.79 0.31 -4.27
C GLU A 209 8.82 1.36 -4.74
N ILE A 210 8.61 2.64 -4.40
CA ILE A 210 9.52 3.74 -4.75
C ILE A 210 10.96 3.51 -4.26
N PRO A 211 11.21 3.05 -3.02
CA PRO A 211 12.57 2.76 -2.59
C PRO A 211 13.27 1.71 -3.47
N GLY A 212 12.59 0.61 -3.80
CA GLY A 212 13.15 -0.42 -4.69
C GLY A 212 13.47 0.10 -6.10
N GLU A 213 12.60 0.93 -6.67
CA GLU A 213 12.84 1.60 -7.95
C GLU A 213 14.04 2.58 -7.87
N PHE A 214 14.20 3.27 -6.75
CA PHE A 214 15.33 4.16 -6.52
C PHE A 214 16.65 3.38 -6.42
N LEU A 215 16.66 2.22 -5.75
CA LEU A 215 17.82 1.32 -5.73
C LEU A 215 18.18 0.86 -7.16
N GLN A 216 17.21 0.44 -7.97
CA GLN A 216 17.47 0.03 -9.36
C GLN A 216 18.04 1.19 -10.20
N TYR A 217 17.51 2.40 -10.02
CA TYR A 217 18.06 3.59 -10.65
C TYR A 217 19.52 3.83 -10.22
N CYS A 218 19.81 3.73 -8.92
CA CYS A 218 21.17 3.89 -8.38
C CYS A 218 22.14 2.83 -8.90
N GLN A 219 21.70 1.58 -9.09
CA GLN A 219 22.49 0.50 -9.71
C GLN A 219 22.82 0.77 -11.19
N SER A 220 22.03 1.61 -11.87
CA SER A 220 22.32 2.03 -13.25
C SER A 220 23.34 3.17 -13.34
N LEU A 221 23.66 3.81 -12.21
CA LEU A 221 24.62 4.90 -12.08
C LEU A 221 25.99 4.36 -11.63
N PRO A 222 27.09 5.11 -11.87
CA PRO A 222 28.42 4.71 -11.41
C PRO A 222 28.64 5.02 -9.92
N LEU A 223 27.76 4.52 -9.05
CA LEU A 223 27.97 4.54 -7.59
C LEU A 223 28.92 3.41 -7.17
N SER A 224 29.52 3.53 -5.98
CA SER A 224 30.39 2.46 -5.47
C SER A 224 29.57 1.22 -5.08
N ASP A 225 30.16 0.04 -5.29
CA ASP A 225 29.52 -1.24 -4.95
C ASP A 225 29.17 -1.32 -3.45
N GLY A 226 29.98 -0.71 -2.57
CA GLY A 226 29.70 -0.65 -1.13
C GLY A 226 28.44 0.17 -0.80
N ILE A 227 28.22 1.28 -1.48
CA ILE A 227 26.99 2.08 -1.32
C ILE A 227 25.78 1.30 -1.86
N LEU A 228 25.92 0.64 -3.00
CA LEU A 228 24.84 -0.19 -3.55
C LEU A 228 24.49 -1.37 -2.63
N ALA A 229 25.49 -1.97 -1.96
CA ALA A 229 25.27 -3.00 -0.96
C ALA A 229 24.53 -2.45 0.28
N LEU A 230 24.90 -1.27 0.78
CA LEU A 230 24.20 -0.62 1.89
C LEU A 230 22.75 -0.28 1.53
N MET A 231 22.52 0.23 0.32
CA MET A 231 21.16 0.51 -0.14
C MET A 231 20.29 -0.76 -0.24
N ASP A 232 20.85 -1.87 -0.74
CA ASP A 232 20.13 -3.15 -0.77
C ASP A 232 19.80 -3.64 0.65
N PHE A 233 20.72 -3.45 1.61
CA PHE A 233 20.52 -3.79 3.01
C PHE A 233 19.39 -2.97 3.65
N GLU A 234 19.41 -1.64 3.51
CA GLU A 234 18.35 -0.75 4.01
C GLU A 234 16.99 -1.05 3.35
N TYR A 235 16.98 -1.32 2.05
CA TYR A 235 15.76 -1.72 1.36
C TYR A 235 15.24 -3.08 1.84
N THR A 236 16.12 -4.04 2.12
CA THR A 236 15.74 -5.35 2.64
C THR A 236 15.13 -5.25 4.05
N GLN A 237 15.56 -4.28 4.87
CA GLN A 237 14.89 -3.98 6.14
C GLN A 237 13.46 -3.48 5.92
N LEU A 238 13.23 -2.60 4.94
CA LEU A 238 11.87 -2.18 4.57
C LEU A 238 11.02 -3.36 4.05
N LEU A 239 11.61 -4.28 3.27
CA LEU A 239 10.92 -5.50 2.85
C LEU A 239 10.52 -6.37 4.05
N ALA A 240 11.41 -6.49 5.05
CA ALA A 240 11.11 -7.18 6.30
C ALA A 240 10.02 -6.46 7.11
N GLU A 241 9.99 -5.14 7.14
CA GLU A 241 8.95 -4.35 7.80
C GLU A 241 7.56 -4.56 7.17
N VAL A 242 7.48 -4.53 5.84
CA VAL A 242 6.19 -4.54 5.12
C VAL A 242 5.70 -5.94 4.72
N ALA A 243 6.52 -6.98 4.89
CA ALA A 243 6.17 -8.34 4.52
C ALA A 243 4.94 -8.84 5.29
N GLN A 244 4.00 -9.47 4.58
CA GLN A 244 2.83 -10.10 5.18
C GLN A 244 3.22 -11.48 5.72
N ILE A 245 3.04 -11.67 7.03
CA ILE A 245 3.22 -12.95 7.70
C ILE A 245 1.83 -13.53 7.99
N PRO A 246 1.54 -14.79 7.63
CA PRO A 246 0.24 -15.39 7.91
C PRO A 246 -0.05 -15.45 9.41
N ASP A 247 -1.33 -15.42 9.77
CA ASP A 247 -1.77 -15.66 11.15
C ASP A 247 -1.44 -17.10 11.56
N ILE A 248 -0.63 -17.25 12.61
CA ILE A 248 -0.20 -18.55 13.13
C ILE A 248 -1.09 -18.88 14.33
N PRO A 249 -1.90 -19.96 14.28
CA PRO A 249 -2.71 -20.37 15.42
C PRO A 249 -1.85 -20.67 16.65
N ASP A 250 -2.27 -20.17 17.81
CA ASP A 250 -1.62 -20.48 19.09
C ASP A 250 -2.05 -21.89 19.57
N ILE A 251 -1.44 -22.90 18.95
CA ILE A 251 -1.62 -24.33 19.25
C ILE A 251 -0.27 -24.99 19.49
N HIS A 252 -0.29 -26.19 20.06
CA HIS A 252 0.92 -26.95 20.24
C HIS A 252 1.45 -27.52 18.91
N TYR A 253 2.66 -27.13 18.53
CA TYR A 253 3.41 -27.69 17.41
C TYR A 253 4.47 -28.66 17.94
N SER A 254 4.42 -29.93 17.52
CA SER A 254 5.42 -30.95 17.86
C SER A 254 6.68 -30.80 17.00
N ASN A 255 7.75 -31.54 17.34
CA ASN A 255 8.96 -31.61 16.53
C ASN A 255 8.76 -32.24 15.14
N ASP A 256 7.64 -32.93 14.93
CA ASP A 256 7.23 -33.48 13.62
C ASP A 256 6.43 -32.46 12.79
N SER A 257 6.02 -31.35 13.39
CA SER A 257 5.37 -30.25 12.67
C SER A 257 6.36 -29.59 11.72
N LYS A 258 5.93 -29.32 10.48
CA LYS A 258 6.79 -28.71 9.46
C LYS A 258 6.84 -27.18 9.64
N TYR A 259 8.03 -26.63 9.43
CA TYR A 259 8.31 -25.20 9.45
C TYR A 259 8.90 -24.74 8.11
N THR A 260 8.72 -23.46 7.82
CA THR A 260 9.27 -22.74 6.66
C THR A 260 9.89 -21.43 7.16
N PRO A 261 10.88 -20.84 6.47
CA PRO A 261 11.30 -19.48 6.77
C PRO A 261 10.12 -18.52 6.69
N SER A 262 10.09 -17.51 7.56
CA SER A 262 9.09 -16.46 7.52
C SER A 262 9.16 -15.72 6.18
N PRO A 263 8.02 -15.30 5.58
CA PRO A 263 8.03 -14.39 4.42
C PRO A 263 8.74 -13.06 4.68
N ALA A 264 8.90 -12.69 5.96
CA ALA A 264 9.64 -11.51 6.39
C ALA A 264 11.12 -11.79 6.69
N ALA A 265 11.63 -13.00 6.48
CA ALA A 265 13.03 -13.37 6.70
C ALA A 265 13.81 -13.44 5.38
N PHE A 266 14.88 -12.67 5.28
CA PHE A 266 15.68 -12.51 4.08
C PHE A 266 17.16 -12.82 4.35
N ILE A 267 17.74 -13.68 3.53
CA ILE A 267 19.18 -13.94 3.51
C ILE A 267 19.81 -12.99 2.49
N ARG A 268 20.91 -12.34 2.88
CA ARG A 268 21.70 -11.46 2.03
C ARG A 268 23.18 -11.75 2.16
N GLN A 269 23.90 -11.58 1.06
CA GLN A 269 25.35 -11.70 0.99
C GLN A 269 25.92 -10.44 0.36
N TYR A 270 26.89 -9.84 1.04
CA TYR A 270 27.54 -8.61 0.62
C TYR A 270 29.06 -8.79 0.62
N ARG A 271 29.74 -8.09 -0.28
CA ARG A 271 31.22 -8.01 -0.29
C ARG A 271 31.77 -6.90 0.60
N TYR A 272 30.88 -6.20 1.29
CA TYR A 272 31.18 -5.06 2.15
C TYR A 272 30.43 -5.27 3.47
N ASP A 273 31.02 -4.81 4.56
CA ASP A 273 30.35 -4.78 5.86
C ASP A 273 29.34 -3.63 5.90
N VAL A 274 28.09 -3.95 5.55
CA VAL A 274 26.95 -3.01 5.55
C VAL A 274 26.43 -2.68 6.96
N THR A 275 26.97 -3.31 8.00
CA THR A 275 26.57 -3.08 9.40
C THR A 275 27.47 -2.07 10.13
N ASP A 276 28.55 -1.64 9.49
CA ASP A 276 29.57 -0.73 10.01
C ASP A 276 30.01 0.26 8.90
N ASP A 277 31.33 0.46 8.68
CA ASP A 277 31.89 1.49 7.79
C ASP A 277 32.12 1.05 6.32
N LEU A 278 31.37 0.06 5.80
CA LEU A 278 31.47 -0.41 4.40
C LEU A 278 32.88 -0.86 3.96
N HIS A 279 33.66 -1.45 4.86
CA HIS A 279 34.94 -2.04 4.50
C HIS A 279 34.74 -3.35 3.72
N GLU A 280 35.66 -3.68 2.80
CA GLU A 280 35.58 -4.92 2.02
C GLU A 280 35.70 -6.15 2.93
N ALA A 281 34.59 -6.88 3.09
CA ALA A 281 34.48 -8.10 3.86
C ALA A 281 33.25 -8.90 3.37
N GLU A 282 33.46 -10.18 3.08
CA GLU A 282 32.35 -11.09 2.75
C GLU A 282 31.47 -11.27 3.99
N THR A 283 30.27 -10.70 3.92
CA THR A 283 29.31 -10.65 5.03
C THR A 283 28.02 -11.31 4.61
N ALA A 284 27.61 -12.33 5.36
CA ALA A 284 26.32 -12.98 5.23
C ALA A 284 25.39 -12.50 6.35
N LEU A 285 24.22 -12.00 6.00
CA LEU A 285 23.23 -11.48 6.94
C LEU A 285 21.89 -12.19 6.80
N LEU A 286 21.24 -12.36 7.94
CA LEU A 286 19.81 -12.62 8.03
C LEU A 286 19.14 -11.35 8.51
N ILE A 287 18.15 -10.86 7.76
CA ILE A 287 17.30 -9.72 8.11
C ILE A 287 15.88 -10.25 8.28
N TRP A 288 15.21 -9.96 9.40
CA TRP A 288 13.85 -10.46 9.62
C TRP A 288 13.00 -9.53 10.50
N ARG A 289 11.69 -9.76 10.54
CA ARG A 289 10.79 -9.13 11.52
C ARG A 289 10.42 -10.13 12.61
N ASN A 290 10.68 -9.79 13.87
CA ASN A 290 10.50 -10.70 15.01
C ASN A 290 9.02 -10.79 15.48
N ALA A 291 8.79 -11.45 16.62
CA ALA A 291 7.44 -11.59 17.20
C ALA A 291 6.88 -10.30 17.82
N GLU A 292 7.74 -9.32 18.11
CA GLU A 292 7.39 -7.99 18.62
C GLU A 292 7.18 -6.97 17.48
N ASP A 293 7.22 -7.44 16.22
CA ASP A 293 7.16 -6.65 14.99
C ASP A 293 8.34 -5.67 14.79
N ASP A 294 9.48 -5.92 15.45
CA ASP A 294 10.72 -5.18 15.22
C ASP A 294 11.56 -5.84 14.10
N VAL A 295 12.15 -5.01 13.23
CA VAL A 295 13.12 -5.46 12.23
C VAL A 295 14.48 -5.69 12.87
N MET A 296 15.01 -6.89 12.70
CA MET A 296 16.25 -7.38 13.26
C MET A 296 17.20 -7.81 12.15
N TYR A 297 18.50 -7.80 12.44
CA TYR A 297 19.49 -8.43 11.57
C TYR A 297 20.61 -9.08 12.39
N GLN A 298 21.25 -10.11 11.83
CA GLN A 298 22.42 -10.76 12.42
C GLN A 298 23.32 -11.38 11.36
N THR A 299 24.60 -11.58 11.68
CA THR A 299 25.51 -12.38 10.87
C THR A 299 25.05 -13.82 10.80
N LEU A 300 25.10 -14.40 9.61
CA LEU A 300 24.66 -15.77 9.34
C LEU A 300 25.87 -16.65 9.02
N ASP A 301 26.05 -17.73 9.77
CA ASP A 301 27.08 -18.71 9.45
C ASP A 301 26.66 -19.60 8.27
N GLY A 302 27.61 -20.35 7.70
CA GLY A 302 27.35 -21.18 6.53
C GLY A 302 26.39 -22.36 6.78
N PHE A 303 26.30 -22.85 8.01
CA PHE A 303 25.38 -23.93 8.37
C PHE A 303 23.95 -23.40 8.41
N ASP A 304 23.76 -22.24 9.04
CA ASP A 304 22.48 -21.56 9.18
C ASP A 304 21.89 -21.17 7.83
N MET A 305 22.72 -20.58 6.98
CA MET A 305 22.35 -20.20 5.63
C MET A 305 21.87 -21.40 4.83
N MET A 306 22.66 -22.48 4.82
CA MET A 306 22.30 -23.72 4.13
C MET A 306 20.96 -24.27 4.64
N LEU A 307 20.75 -24.28 5.95
CA LEU A 307 19.53 -24.80 6.54
C LEU A 307 18.30 -23.96 6.15
N LEU A 308 18.39 -22.63 6.25
CA LEU A 308 17.29 -21.74 5.88
C LEU A 308 16.97 -21.80 4.37
N GLU A 309 17.98 -21.94 3.50
CA GLU A 309 17.77 -22.14 2.06
C GLU A 309 17.08 -23.47 1.74
N ILE A 310 17.47 -24.56 2.41
CA ILE A 310 16.82 -25.86 2.28
C ILE A 310 15.37 -25.78 2.73
N MET A 311 15.11 -25.15 3.89
CA MET A 311 13.75 -24.97 4.41
C MET A 311 12.89 -24.09 3.51
N GLY A 312 13.48 -23.08 2.86
CA GLY A 312 12.79 -22.23 1.88
C GLY A 312 12.40 -22.98 0.61
N SER A 313 13.14 -24.04 0.25
CA SER A 313 12.82 -24.91 -0.89
C SER A 313 11.76 -25.96 -0.56
N SER A 314 11.77 -26.48 0.68
CA SER A 314 10.80 -27.45 1.16
C SER A 314 10.64 -27.38 2.67
N ALA A 315 9.40 -27.25 3.15
CA ALA A 315 9.11 -27.19 4.57
C ALA A 315 9.59 -28.46 5.30
N LEU A 316 10.23 -28.27 6.45
CA LEU A 316 10.98 -29.30 7.17
C LEU A 316 10.52 -29.37 8.63
N SER A 317 10.45 -30.58 9.19
CA SER A 317 10.26 -30.78 10.63
C SER A 317 11.61 -30.96 11.33
N PHE A 318 11.68 -30.64 12.63
CA PHE A 318 12.90 -30.84 13.40
C PHE A 318 13.35 -32.30 13.37
N ASP A 319 12.41 -33.25 13.50
CA ASP A 319 12.73 -34.67 13.49
C ASP A 319 13.29 -35.13 12.14
N THR A 320 12.77 -34.61 11.02
CA THR A 320 13.30 -34.90 9.68
C THR A 320 14.71 -34.35 9.51
N LEU A 321 14.94 -33.11 9.95
CA LEU A 321 16.27 -32.47 9.93
C LEU A 321 17.27 -33.27 10.75
N ALA A 322 16.93 -33.55 12.01
CA ALA A 322 17.78 -34.29 12.92
C ALA A 322 18.11 -35.67 12.34
N GLN A 323 17.12 -36.40 11.81
CA GLN A 323 17.35 -37.71 11.20
C GLN A 323 18.27 -37.66 9.97
N THR A 324 18.18 -36.60 9.17
CA THR A 324 19.03 -36.41 7.97
C THR A 324 20.48 -36.14 8.36
N LEU A 325 20.70 -35.41 9.45
CA LEU A 325 22.03 -35.06 9.94
C LEU A 325 22.74 -36.21 10.67
N VAL A 326 22.03 -37.26 11.13
CA VAL A 326 22.62 -38.38 11.88
C VAL A 326 23.82 -39.01 11.16
N GLU A 327 23.76 -39.17 9.84
CA GLU A 327 24.83 -39.82 9.05
C GLU A 327 26.09 -38.94 8.91
N PHE A 328 25.99 -37.64 9.18
CA PHE A 328 27.07 -36.67 9.01
C PHE A 328 27.64 -36.16 10.34
N MET A 329 27.00 -36.48 11.46
CA MET A 329 27.33 -35.99 12.80
C MET A 329 27.97 -37.09 13.66
N PRO A 330 28.68 -36.72 14.75
CA PRO A 330 29.23 -37.68 15.70
C PRO A 330 28.16 -38.61 16.30
N GLU A 331 28.59 -39.81 16.74
CA GLU A 331 27.70 -40.83 17.34
C GLU A 331 27.03 -40.36 18.65
N ASP A 332 27.58 -39.36 19.35
CA ASP A 332 26.95 -38.82 20.56
C ASP A 332 25.80 -37.87 20.21
N ASP A 333 24.65 -38.01 20.87
CA ASP A 333 23.44 -37.24 20.58
C ASP A 333 23.45 -35.79 21.11
N ASN A 334 24.57 -35.28 21.63
CA ASN A 334 24.62 -33.95 22.26
C ASN A 334 24.31 -32.83 21.25
N TRP A 335 24.70 -33.01 19.99
CA TRP A 335 24.44 -32.04 18.93
C TRP A 335 22.94 -31.85 18.65
N LYS A 336 22.10 -32.88 18.88
CA LYS A 336 20.63 -32.77 18.72
C LYS A 336 20.04 -31.76 19.68
N ASN A 337 20.54 -31.70 20.92
CA ASN A 337 20.08 -30.74 21.92
C ASN A 337 20.49 -29.30 21.55
N ILE A 338 21.70 -29.12 21.02
CA ILE A 338 22.18 -27.82 20.53
C ILE A 338 21.32 -27.36 19.34
N LEU A 339 21.07 -28.27 18.39
CA LEU A 339 20.24 -28.00 17.23
C LEU A 339 18.79 -27.69 17.62
N LEU A 340 18.23 -28.39 18.62
CA LEU A 340 16.89 -28.12 19.13
C LEU A 340 16.82 -26.74 19.78
N GLY A 341 17.80 -26.37 20.59
CA GLY A 341 17.88 -25.03 21.18
C GLY A 341 17.93 -23.92 20.12
N LYS A 342 18.71 -24.15 19.05
CA LYS A 342 18.78 -23.26 17.89
C LYS A 342 17.43 -23.15 17.17
N TRP A 343 16.79 -24.28 16.89
CA TRP A 343 15.48 -24.35 16.25
C TRP A 343 14.42 -23.60 17.06
N SER A 344 14.36 -23.83 18.38
CA SER A 344 13.47 -23.11 19.29
C SER A 344 13.72 -21.60 19.27
N GLY A 345 14.99 -21.17 19.27
CA GLY A 345 15.34 -19.76 19.14
C GLY A 345 14.88 -19.15 17.83
N TRP A 346 15.00 -19.85 16.70
CA TRP A 346 14.49 -19.38 15.41
C TRP A 346 12.96 -19.27 15.38
N THR A 347 12.25 -20.19 16.02
CA THR A 347 10.79 -20.11 16.15
C THR A 347 10.37 -18.93 17.03
N GLU A 348 11.02 -18.73 18.19
CA GLU A 348 10.74 -17.61 19.11
C GLU A 348 11.02 -16.25 18.45
N GLN A 349 12.11 -16.16 17.68
CA GLN A 349 12.46 -14.96 16.92
C GLN A 349 11.66 -14.79 15.63
N ARG A 350 10.72 -15.70 15.31
CA ARG A 350 9.91 -15.67 14.08
C ARG A 350 10.74 -15.72 12.78
N ILE A 351 11.96 -16.26 12.84
CA ILE A 351 12.81 -16.53 11.67
C ILE A 351 12.20 -17.67 10.85
N ILE A 352 11.71 -18.71 11.53
CA ILE A 352 10.92 -19.79 10.94
C ILE A 352 9.52 -19.81 11.56
N ILE A 353 8.53 -20.23 10.78
CA ILE A 353 7.13 -20.30 11.18
C ILE A 353 6.51 -21.65 10.77
N PRO A 354 5.46 -22.12 11.46
CA PRO A 354 4.76 -23.34 11.07
C PRO A 354 4.21 -23.26 9.63
N SER A 355 4.40 -24.32 8.86
CA SER A 355 3.85 -24.43 7.51
C SER A 355 2.37 -24.86 7.56
N LEU A 356 1.47 -23.89 7.47
CA LEU A 356 0.03 -24.09 7.65
C LEU A 356 -0.61 -24.97 6.54
N SER A 357 -0.03 -25.00 5.35
CA SER A 357 -0.44 -25.90 4.25
C SER A 357 -0.28 -27.39 4.56
N ALA A 358 0.57 -27.76 5.52
CA ALA A 358 0.74 -29.14 5.98
C ALA A 358 -0.23 -29.52 7.13
N ILE A 359 -0.92 -28.55 7.73
CA ILE A 359 -1.86 -28.78 8.84
C ILE A 359 -3.20 -29.29 8.30
N SER A 360 -3.61 -28.87 7.10
CA SER A 360 -4.81 -29.38 6.43
C SER A 360 -4.70 -30.87 6.07
N GLU A 361 -3.52 -31.34 5.67
CA GLU A 361 -3.29 -32.77 5.39
C GLU A 361 -3.41 -33.65 6.66
N ASN A 362 -2.98 -33.13 7.82
CA ASN A 362 -3.08 -33.85 9.09
C ASN A 362 -4.47 -33.79 9.75
N MET A 363 -5.30 -32.81 9.40
CA MET A 363 -6.70 -32.76 9.88
C MET A 363 -7.66 -33.63 9.08
N GLU A 364 -7.40 -33.92 7.81
CA GLU A 364 -8.20 -34.88 7.02
C GLU A 364 -7.96 -36.35 7.44
N GLY A 365 -6.83 -36.65 8.07
CA GLY A 365 -6.48 -38.00 8.53
C GLY A 365 -7.20 -38.50 9.79
N ASN A 366 -8.00 -37.66 10.47
CA ASN A 366 -8.56 -37.98 11.79
C ASN A 366 -10.08 -37.74 11.91
N SER A 367 -10.84 -38.03 10.85
CA SER A 367 -12.30 -38.15 10.96
C SER A 367 -12.70 -39.56 11.44
N PRO A 368 -13.44 -39.70 12.57
CA PRO A 368 -13.98 -40.99 12.99
C PRO A 368 -15.10 -41.42 12.02
N GLY A 369 -15.05 -42.70 11.62
CA GLY A 369 -15.86 -43.28 10.57
C GLY A 369 -17.36 -42.95 10.63
N GLN A 370 -17.89 -42.46 9.51
CA GLN A 370 -19.32 -42.49 9.26
C GLN A 370 -19.73 -43.94 8.98
N ASN A 371 -20.33 -44.56 10.00
CA ASN A 371 -21.12 -45.77 9.83
C ASN A 371 -22.26 -45.50 8.85
N HIS A 372 -22.32 -46.35 7.82
CA HIS A 372 -23.51 -46.62 7.04
C HIS A 372 -24.77 -46.70 7.92
N LEU A 373 -25.86 -46.09 7.45
CA LEU A 373 -27.19 -46.69 7.54
C LEU A 373 -28.07 -46.16 6.41
N SER A 374 -28.27 -47.05 5.44
CA SER A 374 -29.34 -47.04 4.45
C SER A 374 -30.69 -47.15 5.15
N THR A 375 -31.65 -46.29 4.79
CA THR A 375 -33.01 -46.57 4.26
C THR A 375 -33.89 -45.34 4.40
#